data_AF-A0A959C7F9-F1
#
_entry.id   AF-A0A959C7F9-F1
#
_cell.length_a   1.000
_cell.length_b   1.000
_cell.length_c   1.000
_cell.angle_alpha   90.00
_cell.angle_beta   90.00
_cell.angle_gamma   90.00
#
_symmetry.space_group_name_H-M   'P 1'
#
loop_
_entity.id
_entity.type
_entity.pdbx_description
1 polymer ?
#
loop_
_entity_poly.entity_id
_entity_poly.type
_entity_poly.pdbx_seq_one_letter_code
_entity_poly.pdbx_strand_id
1 'polypeptide(L)'
;IDGFSALVYMLPEKNLGMVILTNQNGAGLPGILVSCATDLLLGLERTDWYARVYSEGDKAKEKEEEKKPEPKRIAGTKPGHAIDDYLGEYEHPAYGVMEVLQTAGGMRLKYNSFDLPMEHWHYDVFRAQYEEMDISMMMNFHSDMNGTIYQLSTSLEPLVDDIVFKKLPPRRLSDPTFLERLAGKYKMEKGDVTATVELRGTVLYATLPGQPTYTLEPFTGTEFKIKDLNGYSVEFHLDGSGKMTSGLSVIQPEGVFKATREK
;
A
#
# COMPACT_ATOMS: atom_id res chain seq x y z
N ILE A 1 0.48 -21.31 -3.41
CA ILE A 1 0.37 -22.42 -2.44
C ILE A 1 -0.73 -22.02 -1.49
N ASP A 2 -1.79 -22.81 -1.42
CA ASP A 2 -3.10 -22.51 -0.82
C ASP A 2 -3.11 -22.75 0.71
N GLY A 3 -1.99 -22.37 1.37
CA GLY A 3 -1.70 -22.66 2.77
C GLY A 3 -1.15 -24.07 3.05
N PHE A 4 -0.91 -24.36 4.34
CA PHE A 4 -0.47 -25.66 4.84
C PHE A 4 -1.33 -26.08 6.02
N SER A 5 -1.63 -27.36 6.16
CA SER A 5 -2.27 -27.91 7.36
C SER A 5 -1.38 -28.96 7.99
N ALA A 6 -1.30 -28.91 9.33
CA ALA A 6 -0.62 -29.90 10.14
C ALA A 6 -1.61 -30.49 11.14
N LEU A 7 -1.71 -31.82 11.19
CA LEU A 7 -2.49 -32.53 12.18
C LEU A 7 -1.53 -33.37 13.04
N VAL A 8 -1.57 -33.14 14.34
CA VAL A 8 -0.90 -33.98 15.34
C VAL A 8 -1.98 -34.77 16.08
N TYR A 9 -1.87 -36.09 16.04
CA TYR A 9 -2.81 -37.01 16.67
C TYR A 9 -2.07 -37.92 17.64
N MET A 10 -2.57 -38.05 18.85
CA MET A 10 -1.97 -38.85 19.91
C MET A 10 -3.03 -39.78 20.49
N LEU A 11 -2.69 -41.06 20.60
CA LEU A 11 -3.46 -42.07 21.31
C LEU A 11 -2.58 -42.73 22.38
N PRO A 12 -2.42 -42.07 23.56
CA PRO A 12 -1.44 -42.47 24.56
C PRO A 12 -1.65 -43.88 25.11
N GLU A 13 -2.90 -44.31 25.30
CA GLU A 13 -3.25 -45.66 25.80
C GLU A 13 -2.78 -46.79 24.87
N LYS A 14 -2.48 -46.46 23.61
CA LYS A 14 -1.98 -47.39 22.59
C LYS A 14 -0.53 -47.11 22.19
N ASN A 15 0.16 -46.19 22.89
CA ASN A 15 1.50 -45.72 22.54
C ASN A 15 1.64 -45.32 21.06
N LEU A 16 0.60 -44.69 20.51
CA LEU A 16 0.53 -44.30 19.10
C LEU A 16 0.50 -42.78 18.97
N GLY A 17 1.29 -42.26 18.04
CA GLY A 17 1.28 -40.86 17.63
C GLY A 17 1.44 -40.76 16.12
N MET A 18 0.76 -39.80 15.49
CA MET A 18 0.80 -39.56 14.06
C MET A 18 0.88 -38.07 13.77
N VAL A 19 1.64 -37.72 12.73
CA VAL A 19 1.76 -36.36 12.20
C VAL A 19 1.44 -36.40 10.71
N ILE A 20 0.47 -35.60 10.28
CA ILE A 20 0.04 -35.51 8.89
C ILE A 20 0.18 -34.07 8.42
N LEU A 21 0.86 -33.88 7.29
CA LEU A 21 1.14 -32.57 6.71
C LEU A 21 0.56 -32.53 5.30
N THR A 22 -0.21 -31.49 4.99
CA THR A 22 -0.77 -31.23 3.65
C THR A 22 -0.47 -29.81 3.21
N ASN A 23 -0.34 -29.60 1.90
CA ASN A 23 -0.05 -28.30 1.27
C ASN A 23 -1.33 -27.59 0.78
N GLN A 24 -2.45 -27.86 1.44
CA GLN A 24 -3.75 -27.24 1.20
C GLN A 24 -4.42 -27.01 2.55
N ASN A 25 -4.86 -25.78 2.80
CA ASN A 25 -5.58 -25.42 4.01
C ASN A 25 -7.08 -25.79 3.89
N GLY A 26 -7.74 -26.05 5.02
CA GLY A 26 -9.19 -26.32 5.06
C GLY A 26 -9.65 -27.66 4.48
N ALA A 27 -8.75 -28.48 3.93
CA ALA A 27 -9.09 -29.81 3.44
C ALA A 27 -9.42 -30.76 4.62
N GLY A 28 -10.50 -31.54 4.53
CA GLY A 28 -10.82 -32.62 5.48
C GLY A 28 -9.85 -33.81 5.42
N LEU A 29 -8.94 -33.81 4.44
CA LEU A 29 -8.01 -34.89 4.14
C LEU A 29 -7.14 -35.32 5.33
N PRO A 30 -6.50 -34.44 6.13
CA PRO A 30 -5.71 -34.88 7.28
C PRO A 30 -6.53 -35.69 8.29
N GLY A 31 -7.78 -35.28 8.53
CA GLY A 31 -8.71 -35.99 9.43
C GLY A 31 -9.12 -37.36 8.90
N ILE A 32 -9.33 -37.49 7.58
CA ILE A 32 -9.65 -38.78 6.95
C ILE A 32 -8.44 -39.72 7.03
N LEU A 33 -7.25 -39.22 6.70
CA LEU A 33 -6.03 -40.01 6.72
C LEU A 33 -5.71 -40.55 8.12
N VAL A 34 -5.87 -39.72 9.16
CA VAL A 34 -5.62 -40.17 10.54
C VAL A 34 -6.63 -41.23 10.98
N SER A 35 -7.88 -41.12 10.57
CA SER A 35 -8.93 -42.07 10.92
C SER A 35 -8.72 -43.40 10.21
N CYS A 36 -8.41 -43.38 8.90
CA CYS A 36 -8.02 -44.56 8.13
C CYS A 36 -6.80 -45.27 8.73
N ALA A 37 -5.76 -44.50 9.08
CA ALA A 37 -4.55 -45.04 9.68
C ALA A 37 -4.83 -45.65 11.07
N THR A 38 -5.70 -45.02 11.86
CA THR A 38 -6.10 -45.53 13.18
C THR A 38 -6.82 -46.86 13.08
N ASP A 39 -7.80 -47.01 12.16
CA ASP A 39 -8.51 -48.28 11.96
C ASP A 39 -7.53 -49.40 11.59
N LEU A 40 -6.59 -49.13 10.68
CA LEU A 40 -5.57 -50.09 10.26
C LEU A 40 -4.62 -50.48 11.40
N LEU A 41 -4.12 -49.50 12.15
CA LEU A 41 -3.13 -49.72 13.21
C LEU A 41 -3.73 -50.42 14.44
N LEU A 42 -5.03 -50.24 14.68
CA LEU A 42 -5.75 -50.89 15.77
C LEU A 42 -6.42 -52.21 15.36
N GLY A 43 -6.31 -52.60 14.08
CA GLY A 43 -6.94 -53.82 13.56
C GLY A 43 -8.47 -53.79 13.60
N LEU A 44 -9.05 -52.59 13.46
CA LEU A 44 -10.49 -52.39 13.42
C LEU A 44 -11.03 -52.73 12.03
N GLU A 45 -12.35 -52.91 11.94
CA GLU A 45 -13.01 -53.02 10.64
C GLU A 45 -12.80 -51.74 9.83
N ARG A 46 -12.55 -51.89 8.53
CA ARG A 46 -12.29 -50.76 7.64
C ARG A 46 -13.55 -49.92 7.49
N THR A 47 -13.53 -48.70 8.03
CA THR A 47 -14.56 -47.69 7.79
C THR A 47 -14.24 -46.91 6.52
N ASP A 48 -15.26 -46.62 5.69
CA ASP A 48 -15.12 -45.66 4.59
C ASP A 48 -15.19 -44.22 5.12
N TRP A 49 -14.09 -43.77 5.72
CA TRP A 49 -13.97 -42.41 6.27
C TRP A 49 -14.12 -41.33 5.20
N TYR A 50 -13.78 -41.63 3.94
CA TYR A 50 -13.98 -40.70 2.85
C TYR A 50 -15.48 -40.49 2.57
N ALA A 51 -16.24 -41.58 2.40
CA ALA A 51 -17.69 -41.48 2.19
C ALA A 51 -18.42 -40.90 3.42
N ARG A 52 -17.91 -41.14 4.63
CA ARG A 52 -18.47 -40.58 5.87
C ARG A 52 -18.29 -39.07 5.99
N VAL A 53 -17.17 -38.52 5.49
CA VAL A 53 -16.86 -37.09 5.52
C VAL A 53 -17.40 -36.35 4.29
N TYR A 54 -17.42 -37.02 3.13
CA TYR A 54 -17.79 -36.44 1.83
C TYR A 54 -19.03 -37.10 1.20
N SER A 55 -20.00 -37.49 2.03
CA SER A 55 -21.28 -38.04 1.55
C SER A 55 -22.01 -37.04 0.62
N GLU A 56 -22.96 -37.51 -0.19
CA GLU A 56 -23.61 -36.69 -1.24
C GLU A 56 -24.23 -35.38 -0.72
N GLY A 57 -24.62 -35.30 0.56
CA GLY A 57 -25.12 -34.08 1.20
C GLY A 57 -24.05 -33.02 1.50
N ASP A 58 -22.78 -33.39 1.68
CA ASP A 58 -21.68 -32.45 1.89
C ASP A 58 -20.99 -32.06 0.58
N LYS A 59 -21.05 -32.91 -0.46
CA LYS A 59 -20.68 -32.51 -1.84
C LYS A 59 -21.59 -31.40 -2.40
N ALA A 60 -22.82 -31.28 -1.88
CA ALA A 60 -23.70 -30.16 -2.19
C ALA A 60 -23.28 -28.87 -1.46
N LYS A 61 -22.69 -28.99 -0.25
CA LYS A 61 -22.10 -27.85 0.48
C LYS A 61 -20.72 -27.43 -0.04
N GLU A 62 -19.94 -28.34 -0.62
CA GLU A 62 -18.72 -27.99 -1.36
C GLU A 62 -19.01 -27.36 -2.74
N LYS A 63 -20.24 -27.51 -3.26
CA LYS A 63 -20.67 -26.95 -4.56
C LYS A 63 -21.54 -25.71 -4.45
N GLU A 64 -22.09 -25.41 -3.28
CA GLU A 64 -22.28 -24.01 -2.94
C GLU A 64 -20.88 -23.47 -2.72
N GLU A 65 -20.31 -22.78 -3.72
CA GLU A 65 -19.36 -21.73 -3.44
C GLU A 65 -20.04 -20.85 -2.37
N GLU A 66 -19.73 -21.09 -1.09
CA GLU A 66 -20.07 -20.18 -0.02
C GLU A 66 -19.36 -18.89 -0.42
N LYS A 67 -20.09 -18.03 -1.15
CA LYS A 67 -19.60 -16.72 -1.54
C LYS A 67 -19.18 -16.07 -0.25
N LYS A 68 -17.87 -15.97 -0.07
CA LYS A 68 -17.32 -15.40 1.15
C LYS A 68 -18.00 -14.05 1.35
N PRO A 69 -18.51 -13.77 2.55
CA PRO A 69 -19.18 -12.52 2.81
C PRO A 69 -18.22 -11.38 2.44
N GLU A 70 -18.62 -10.56 1.48
CA GLU A 70 -17.79 -9.44 1.04
C GLU A 70 -17.66 -8.40 2.17
N PRO A 71 -16.54 -7.66 2.21
CA PRO A 71 -16.44 -6.49 3.08
C PRO A 71 -17.61 -5.52 2.84
N LYS A 72 -17.97 -4.74 3.86
CA LYS A 72 -19.02 -3.73 3.70
C LYS A 72 -18.68 -2.77 2.55
N ARG A 73 -19.62 -2.57 1.62
CA ARG A 73 -19.49 -1.65 0.49
C ARG A 73 -20.54 -0.54 0.55
N ILE A 74 -20.17 0.65 0.10
CA ILE A 74 -21.09 1.78 -0.09
C ILE A 74 -21.15 2.04 -1.60
N ALA A 75 -22.27 1.67 -2.20
CA ALA A 75 -22.47 1.74 -3.64
C ALA A 75 -22.60 3.19 -4.14
N GLY A 76 -22.32 3.41 -5.42
CA GLY A 76 -22.53 4.70 -6.09
C GLY A 76 -21.54 5.80 -5.71
N THR A 77 -20.42 5.44 -5.06
CA THR A 77 -19.33 6.38 -4.76
C THR A 77 -18.29 6.37 -5.89
N LYS A 78 -17.37 7.33 -5.86
CA LYS A 78 -16.23 7.46 -6.76
C LYS A 78 -14.96 7.75 -5.95
N PRO A 79 -13.76 7.51 -6.51
CA PRO A 79 -12.51 8.01 -5.93
C PRO A 79 -12.60 9.51 -5.63
N GLY A 80 -12.03 9.94 -4.49
CA GLY A 80 -11.93 11.35 -4.13
C GLY A 80 -10.97 12.14 -5.02
N HIS A 81 -10.01 11.44 -5.64
CA HIS A 81 -8.92 12.00 -6.44
C HIS A 81 -8.82 11.36 -7.82
N ALA A 82 -7.96 11.90 -8.67
CA ALA A 82 -7.64 11.25 -9.93
C ALA A 82 -6.82 9.97 -9.65
N ILE A 83 -6.92 8.98 -10.54
CA ILE A 83 -6.20 7.70 -10.37
C ILE A 83 -4.70 7.91 -10.20
N ASP A 84 -4.13 8.86 -10.96
CA ASP A 84 -2.71 9.21 -10.91
C ASP A 84 -2.25 9.67 -9.52
N ASP A 85 -3.15 10.25 -8.71
CA ASP A 85 -2.83 10.74 -7.36
C ASP A 85 -2.61 9.60 -6.36
N TYR A 86 -3.15 8.40 -6.62
CA TYR A 86 -2.95 7.21 -5.79
C TYR A 86 -1.72 6.39 -6.22
N LEU A 87 -1.14 6.66 -7.38
CA LEU A 87 0.01 5.90 -7.88
C LEU A 87 1.29 6.29 -7.13
N GLY A 88 2.15 5.30 -6.89
CA GLY A 88 3.46 5.51 -6.26
C GLY A 88 3.87 4.37 -5.33
N GLU A 89 5.01 4.56 -4.70
CA GLU A 89 5.53 3.66 -3.66
C GLU A 89 5.09 4.17 -2.29
N TYR A 90 4.64 3.28 -1.42
CA TYR A 90 4.20 3.56 -0.06
C TYR A 90 4.99 2.66 0.89
N GLU A 91 5.69 3.22 1.86
CA GLU A 91 6.62 2.52 2.73
C GLU A 91 6.14 2.49 4.18
N HIS A 92 6.29 1.32 4.82
CA HIS A 92 6.30 1.19 6.26
C HIS A 92 7.64 0.55 6.69
N PRO A 93 8.38 1.10 7.68
CA PRO A 93 9.73 0.63 8.05
C PRO A 93 9.84 -0.86 8.34
N ALA A 94 8.82 -1.48 8.95
CA ALA A 94 8.79 -2.91 9.27
C ALA A 94 8.12 -3.82 8.21
N TYR A 95 7.23 -3.27 7.37
CA TYR A 95 6.44 -4.07 6.41
C TYR A 95 6.93 -3.91 4.96
N GLY A 96 7.85 -2.98 4.72
CA GLY A 96 8.43 -2.74 3.41
C GLY A 96 7.57 -1.81 2.56
N VAL A 97 7.63 -2.01 1.24
CA VAL A 97 7.06 -1.09 0.24
C VAL A 97 5.90 -1.74 -0.50
N MET A 98 4.77 -1.05 -0.54
CA MET A 98 3.64 -1.29 -1.44
C MET A 98 3.74 -0.35 -2.63
N GLU A 99 3.77 -0.89 -3.85
CA GLU A 99 3.76 -0.10 -5.08
C GLU A 99 2.38 -0.17 -5.73
N VAL A 100 1.75 1.00 -5.90
CA VAL A 100 0.48 1.16 -6.61
C VAL A 100 0.77 1.73 -7.99
N LEU A 101 0.39 1.00 -9.03
CA LEU A 101 0.73 1.34 -10.40
C LEU A 101 -0.44 1.15 -11.37
N GLN A 102 -0.47 1.97 -12.40
CA GLN A 102 -1.44 1.84 -13.50
C GLN A 102 -0.86 0.97 -14.61
N THR A 103 -1.63 -0.01 -15.07
CA THR A 103 -1.32 -0.82 -16.24
C THR A 103 -2.39 -0.68 -17.32
N ALA A 104 -2.18 -1.28 -18.48
CA ALA A 104 -3.20 -1.39 -19.52
C ALA A 104 -4.49 -2.10 -19.02
N GLY A 105 -4.38 -2.97 -18.02
CA GLY A 105 -5.48 -3.72 -17.42
C GLY A 105 -6.11 -3.06 -16.19
N GLY A 106 -5.72 -1.84 -15.84
CA GLY A 106 -6.18 -1.15 -14.62
C GLY A 106 -5.09 -0.97 -13.57
N MET A 107 -5.49 -0.47 -12.40
CA MET A 107 -4.61 -0.32 -11.25
C MET A 107 -4.18 -1.68 -10.70
N ARG A 108 -2.95 -1.76 -10.19
CA ARG A 108 -2.39 -2.95 -9.56
C ARG A 108 -1.61 -2.58 -8.31
N LEU A 109 -1.63 -3.49 -7.34
CA LEU A 109 -0.80 -3.45 -6.15
C LEU A 109 0.31 -4.48 -6.31
N LYS A 110 1.56 -4.02 -6.25
CA LYS A 110 2.71 -4.88 -6.03
C LYS A 110 3.15 -4.80 -4.57
N TYR A 111 3.25 -5.95 -3.93
CA TYR A 111 3.68 -6.04 -2.54
C TYR A 111 4.36 -7.39 -2.30
N ASN A 112 5.65 -7.36 -1.96
CA ASN A 112 6.49 -8.57 -1.89
C ASN A 112 6.39 -9.40 -3.19
N SER A 113 5.94 -10.65 -3.12
CA SER A 113 5.73 -11.53 -4.28
C SER A 113 4.34 -11.40 -4.89
N PHE A 114 3.47 -10.56 -4.33
CA PHE A 114 2.13 -10.35 -4.85
C PHE A 114 2.12 -9.26 -5.92
N ASP A 115 1.37 -9.54 -6.98
CA ASP A 115 1.02 -8.59 -8.02
C ASP A 115 -0.49 -8.76 -8.25
N LEU A 116 -1.29 -7.86 -7.67
CA LEU A 116 -2.74 -8.02 -7.53
C LEU A 116 -3.48 -6.94 -8.31
N PRO A 117 -4.53 -7.28 -9.09
CA PRO A 117 -5.43 -6.27 -9.63
C PRO A 117 -6.11 -5.52 -8.49
N MET A 118 -6.26 -4.21 -8.68
CA MET A 118 -6.99 -3.33 -7.77
C MET A 118 -8.29 -2.85 -8.40
N GLU A 119 -9.34 -2.79 -7.59
CA GLU A 119 -10.60 -2.17 -7.97
C GLU A 119 -11.02 -1.11 -6.94
N HIS A 120 -11.77 -0.11 -7.41
CA HIS A 120 -12.39 0.87 -6.53
C HIS A 120 -13.51 0.23 -5.71
N TRP A 121 -13.47 0.42 -4.39
CA TRP A 121 -14.46 -0.14 -3.49
C TRP A 121 -15.52 0.89 -3.10
N HIS A 122 -15.09 1.95 -2.41
CA HIS A 122 -15.88 3.14 -2.13
C HIS A 122 -14.97 4.31 -1.75
N TYR A 123 -15.37 5.57 -2.01
CA TYR A 123 -14.56 6.75 -1.66
C TYR A 123 -13.07 6.57 -2.01
N ASP A 124 -12.15 6.79 -1.08
CA ASP A 124 -10.70 6.54 -1.22
C ASP A 124 -10.27 5.15 -0.76
N VAL A 125 -11.19 4.17 -0.80
CA VAL A 125 -10.96 2.78 -0.46
C VAL A 125 -10.94 1.92 -1.71
N PHE A 126 -9.90 1.11 -1.85
CA PHE A 126 -9.68 0.17 -2.94
C PHE A 126 -9.49 -1.25 -2.40
N ARG A 127 -9.82 -2.24 -3.21
CA ARG A 127 -9.59 -3.66 -2.93
C ARG A 127 -8.56 -4.20 -3.90
N ALA A 128 -7.47 -4.77 -3.38
CA ALA A 128 -6.55 -5.61 -4.14
C ALA A 128 -6.92 -7.07 -3.88
N GLN A 129 -7.20 -7.85 -4.92
CA GLN A 129 -7.64 -9.23 -4.73
C GLN A 129 -7.10 -10.19 -5.77
N TYR A 130 -6.97 -11.45 -5.38
CA TYR A 130 -6.71 -12.57 -6.28
C TYR A 130 -7.46 -13.80 -5.79
N GLU A 131 -8.61 -14.08 -6.41
CA GLU A 131 -9.57 -15.09 -5.97
C GLU A 131 -8.96 -16.50 -5.93
N GLU A 132 -8.14 -16.87 -6.92
CA GLU A 132 -7.51 -18.20 -7.01
C GLU A 132 -6.55 -18.51 -5.86
N MET A 133 -6.07 -17.49 -5.14
CA MET A 133 -5.21 -17.66 -3.96
C MET A 133 -5.89 -17.20 -2.67
N ASP A 134 -7.19 -16.88 -2.73
CA ASP A 134 -7.96 -16.39 -1.59
C ASP A 134 -7.34 -15.17 -0.90
N ILE A 135 -6.73 -14.28 -1.70
CA ILE A 135 -6.09 -13.05 -1.20
C ILE A 135 -7.04 -11.89 -1.42
N SER A 136 -7.31 -11.15 -0.35
CA SER A 136 -8.05 -9.89 -0.41
C SER A 136 -7.46 -8.89 0.58
N MET A 137 -7.09 -7.71 0.09
CA MET A 137 -6.57 -6.61 0.90
C MET A 137 -7.37 -5.34 0.62
N MET A 138 -7.92 -4.77 1.68
CA MET A 138 -8.58 -3.46 1.66
C MET A 138 -7.56 -2.38 1.99
N MET A 139 -7.51 -1.33 1.18
CA MET A 139 -6.61 -0.19 1.40
C MET A 139 -7.42 1.09 1.43
N ASN A 140 -7.20 1.91 2.45
CA ASN A 140 -7.78 3.24 2.56
C ASN A 140 -6.69 4.28 2.35
N PHE A 141 -6.85 5.14 1.36
CA PHE A 141 -5.91 6.22 1.07
C PHE A 141 -6.29 7.49 1.82
N HIS A 142 -5.29 8.21 2.33
CA HIS A 142 -5.52 9.42 3.13
C HIS A 142 -4.84 10.62 2.48
N SER A 143 -5.60 11.71 2.39
CA SER A 143 -5.11 13.02 1.99
C SER A 143 -4.69 13.86 3.19
N ASP A 144 -3.75 14.77 2.98
CA ASP A 144 -3.39 15.81 3.95
C ASP A 144 -4.38 17.00 3.87
N MET A 145 -4.13 18.05 4.67
CA MET A 145 -4.98 19.25 4.70
C MET A 145 -4.96 20.04 3.37
N ASN A 146 -3.99 19.78 2.50
CA ASN A 146 -3.91 20.35 1.15
C ASN A 146 -4.59 19.45 0.11
N GLY A 147 -5.19 18.33 0.53
CA GLY A 147 -5.83 17.36 -0.35
C GLY A 147 -4.85 16.42 -1.04
N THR A 148 -3.56 16.38 -0.66
CA THR A 148 -2.56 15.50 -1.29
C THR A 148 -2.59 14.11 -0.66
N ILE A 149 -2.74 13.05 -1.46
CA ILE A 149 -2.58 11.67 -0.98
C ILE A 149 -1.13 11.45 -0.51
N TYR A 150 -0.96 11.20 0.79
CA TYR A 150 0.37 11.08 1.41
C TYR A 150 0.59 9.76 2.15
N GLN A 151 -0.44 8.94 2.31
CA GLN A 151 -0.34 7.63 2.94
C GLN A 151 -1.52 6.73 2.53
N LEU A 152 -1.35 5.44 2.76
CA LEU A 152 -2.42 4.45 2.75
C LEU A 152 -2.39 3.67 4.06
N SER A 153 -3.53 3.13 4.48
CA SER A 153 -3.64 2.22 5.61
C SER A 153 -4.32 0.92 5.19
N THR A 154 -3.90 -0.19 5.78
CA THR A 154 -4.49 -1.51 5.52
C THR A 154 -4.35 -2.42 6.74
N SER A 155 -5.36 -3.26 6.97
CA SER A 155 -5.35 -4.24 8.05
C SER A 155 -4.62 -5.51 7.59
N LEU A 156 -3.35 -5.64 7.98
CA LEU A 156 -2.54 -6.84 7.73
C LEU A 156 -2.56 -7.80 8.93
N GLU A 157 -2.84 -7.28 10.12
CA GLU A 157 -2.78 -8.00 11.38
C GLU A 157 -4.07 -7.73 12.17
N PRO A 158 -4.86 -8.75 12.54
CA PRO A 158 -6.21 -8.55 13.10
C PRO A 158 -6.23 -8.01 14.53
N LEU A 159 -5.10 -8.01 15.23
CA LEU A 159 -5.01 -7.65 16.66
C LEU A 159 -4.39 -6.27 16.89
N VAL A 160 -4.12 -5.52 15.83
CA VAL A 160 -3.55 -4.17 15.90
C VAL A 160 -4.32 -3.22 15.00
N ASP A 161 -4.10 -1.93 15.19
CA ASP A 161 -4.63 -0.90 14.30
C ASP A 161 -4.12 -1.09 12.86
N ASP A 162 -4.80 -0.47 11.91
CA ASP A 162 -4.39 -0.49 10.51
C ASP A 162 -2.92 -0.05 10.35
N ILE A 163 -2.18 -0.83 9.57
CA ILE A 163 -0.78 -0.54 9.28
C ILE A 163 -0.71 0.60 8.27
N VAL A 164 0.01 1.67 8.62
CA VAL A 164 0.10 2.91 7.82
C VAL A 164 1.37 2.94 7.00
N PHE A 165 1.25 2.97 5.68
CA PHE A 165 2.35 3.14 4.75
C PHE A 165 2.38 4.58 4.24
N LYS A 166 3.52 5.27 4.42
CA LYS A 166 3.71 6.65 3.95
C LYS A 166 4.12 6.66 2.49
N LYS A 167 3.50 7.52 1.68
CA LYS A 167 3.87 7.69 0.28
C LYS A 167 5.30 8.21 0.18
N LEU A 168 6.12 7.52 -0.60
CA LEU A 168 7.48 7.94 -0.88
C LEU A 168 7.48 9.08 -1.90
N PRO A 169 8.36 10.08 -1.73
CA PRO A 169 8.53 11.13 -2.72
C PRO A 169 8.98 10.58 -4.07
N PRO A 170 8.61 11.24 -5.20
CA PRO A 170 9.11 10.86 -6.50
C PRO A 170 10.64 10.81 -6.52
N ARG A 171 11.24 9.71 -6.99
CA ARG A 171 12.71 9.50 -6.98
C ARG A 171 13.51 10.64 -7.63
N ARG A 172 12.94 11.34 -8.62
CA ARG A 172 13.54 12.54 -9.24
C ARG A 172 13.84 13.67 -8.24
N LEU A 173 13.09 13.76 -7.13
CA LEU A 173 13.32 14.75 -6.08
C LEU A 173 14.54 14.41 -5.20
N SER A 174 15.28 13.35 -5.54
CA SER A 174 16.58 13.02 -4.95
C SER A 174 17.70 12.94 -6.00
N ASP A 175 17.39 13.14 -7.28
CA ASP A 175 18.38 13.19 -8.36
C ASP A 175 19.06 14.57 -8.38
N PRO A 176 20.38 14.66 -8.13
CA PRO A 176 21.11 15.93 -8.14
C PRO A 176 20.91 16.72 -9.43
N THR A 177 20.87 16.04 -10.58
CA THR A 177 20.72 16.68 -11.90
C THR A 177 19.36 17.35 -12.06
N PHE A 178 18.32 16.77 -11.45
CA PHE A 178 16.99 17.37 -11.42
C PHE A 178 16.94 18.52 -10.40
N LEU A 179 17.50 18.31 -9.21
CA LEU A 179 17.53 19.32 -8.14
C LEU A 179 18.30 20.58 -8.52
N GLU A 180 19.40 20.47 -9.27
CA GLU A 180 20.14 21.61 -9.80
C GLU A 180 19.26 22.55 -10.64
N ARG A 181 18.27 22.00 -11.35
CA ARG A 181 17.35 22.81 -12.17
C ARG A 181 16.40 23.64 -11.32
N LEU A 182 16.12 23.19 -10.09
CA LEU A 182 15.29 23.86 -9.10
C LEU A 182 16.06 24.93 -8.31
N ALA A 183 17.40 24.86 -8.27
CA ALA A 183 18.21 25.90 -7.65
C ALA A 183 18.17 27.21 -8.45
N GLY A 184 18.19 28.34 -7.75
CA GLY A 184 18.14 29.66 -8.36
C GLY A 184 17.55 30.74 -7.45
N LYS A 185 17.37 31.92 -8.03
CA LYS A 185 16.74 33.06 -7.39
C LYS A 185 15.32 33.23 -7.91
N TYR A 186 14.40 33.50 -6.99
CA TYR A 186 12.97 33.58 -7.27
C TYR A 186 12.42 34.88 -6.68
N LYS A 187 12.03 35.81 -7.56
CA LYS A 187 11.43 37.07 -7.15
C LYS A 187 9.96 36.84 -6.80
N MET A 188 9.59 37.15 -5.56
CA MET A 188 8.21 37.06 -5.09
C MET A 188 7.34 38.04 -5.89
N GLU A 189 6.13 37.64 -6.28
CA GLU A 189 5.21 38.52 -7.02
C GLU A 189 4.71 39.70 -6.17
N LYS A 190 4.63 39.51 -4.85
CA LYS A 190 4.26 40.55 -3.89
C LYS A 190 5.47 40.91 -3.04
N GLY A 191 5.78 42.20 -3.01
CA GLY A 191 6.95 42.75 -2.31
C GLY A 191 8.22 42.72 -3.16
N ASP A 192 9.26 43.44 -2.73
CA ASP A 192 10.57 43.42 -3.38
C ASP A 192 11.51 42.47 -2.63
N VAL A 193 11.12 41.19 -2.62
CA VAL A 193 11.81 40.13 -1.90
C VAL A 193 12.17 39.03 -2.90
N THR A 194 13.43 38.58 -2.86
CA THR A 194 13.91 37.46 -3.68
C THR A 194 14.27 36.30 -2.76
N ALA A 195 13.58 35.17 -2.93
CA ALA A 195 13.94 33.90 -2.31
C ALA A 195 15.11 33.27 -3.08
N THR A 196 16.06 32.68 -2.35
CA THR A 196 17.18 31.94 -2.94
C THR A 196 17.03 30.47 -2.58
N VAL A 197 17.08 29.60 -3.59
CA VAL A 197 17.11 28.15 -3.44
C VAL A 197 18.48 27.64 -3.88
N GLU A 198 19.16 26.93 -2.99
CA GLU A 198 20.51 26.40 -3.22
C GLU A 198 20.51 24.89 -3.06
N LEU A 199 21.21 24.18 -3.94
CA LEU A 199 21.52 22.77 -3.78
C LEU A 199 22.83 22.63 -3.00
N ARG A 200 22.82 21.83 -1.93
CA ARG A 200 24.03 21.43 -1.19
C ARG A 200 24.05 19.92 -1.10
N GLY A 201 24.92 19.28 -1.89
CA GLY A 201 24.90 17.83 -2.05
C GLY A 201 23.62 17.39 -2.76
N THR A 202 22.76 16.63 -2.07
CA THR A 202 21.47 16.13 -2.59
C THR A 202 20.26 16.79 -1.93
N VAL A 203 20.46 17.92 -1.24
CA VAL A 203 19.43 18.59 -0.45
C VAL A 203 19.28 20.04 -0.88
N LEU A 204 18.05 20.47 -1.10
CA LEU A 204 17.72 21.86 -1.39
C LEU A 204 17.52 22.65 -0.11
N TYR A 205 17.98 23.90 -0.13
CA TYR A 205 17.83 24.86 0.94
C TYR A 205 17.19 26.13 0.42
N ALA A 206 16.18 26.65 1.10
CA ALA A 206 15.51 27.90 0.75
C ALA A 206 15.83 28.99 1.78
N THR A 207 16.14 30.19 1.30
CA THR A 207 16.41 31.36 2.16
C THR A 207 15.64 32.56 1.64
N LEU A 208 14.94 33.25 2.54
CA LEU A 208 14.36 34.57 2.32
C LEU A 208 15.18 35.62 3.09
N PRO A 209 15.36 36.85 2.57
CA PRO A 209 16.04 37.92 3.27
C PRO A 209 15.48 38.14 4.68
N GLY A 210 16.35 38.13 5.69
CA GLY A 210 15.97 38.32 7.10
C GLY A 210 15.40 37.08 7.79
N GLN A 211 15.31 35.94 7.11
CA GLN A 211 14.88 34.65 7.67
C GLN A 211 16.05 33.66 7.73
N PRO A 212 15.96 32.62 8.58
CA PRO A 212 16.92 31.53 8.53
C PRO A 212 16.84 30.77 7.20
N THR A 213 17.91 30.03 6.89
CA THR A 213 17.90 29.07 5.80
C THR A 213 17.13 27.81 6.22
N TYR A 214 16.13 27.45 5.44
CA TYR A 214 15.31 26.26 5.67
C TYR A 214 15.76 25.09 4.81
N THR A 215 15.64 23.88 5.34
CA THR A 215 15.86 22.64 4.57
C THR A 215 14.57 22.24 3.87
N LEU A 216 14.64 21.88 2.59
CA LEU A 216 13.51 21.40 1.80
C LEU A 216 13.54 19.87 1.73
N GLU A 217 12.50 19.22 2.24
CA GLU A 217 12.33 17.77 2.23
C GLU A 217 11.41 17.35 1.08
N PRO A 218 11.84 16.42 0.20
CA PRO A 218 11.00 15.93 -0.89
C PRO A 218 9.63 15.45 -0.40
N PHE A 219 8.57 15.75 -1.14
CA PHE A 219 7.21 15.35 -0.76
C PHE A 219 6.44 14.66 -1.88
N THR A 220 5.89 15.40 -2.82
CA THR A 220 5.12 14.86 -3.95
C THR A 220 5.34 15.71 -5.18
N GLY A 221 5.03 15.22 -6.39
CA GLY A 221 5.08 16.04 -7.61
C GLY A 221 6.40 16.80 -7.77
N THR A 222 6.36 18.11 -7.58
CA THR A 222 7.50 19.03 -7.46
C THR A 222 7.46 19.88 -6.17
N GLU A 223 6.66 19.45 -5.20
CA GLU A 223 6.53 20.02 -3.86
C GLU A 223 7.56 19.42 -2.90
N PHE A 224 8.12 20.29 -2.06
CA PHE A 224 8.97 19.97 -0.94
C PHE A 224 8.37 20.56 0.34
N LYS A 225 8.25 19.77 1.40
CA LYS A 225 7.90 20.29 2.73
C LYS A 225 9.08 21.08 3.28
N ILE A 226 8.79 22.12 4.06
CA ILE A 226 9.84 22.80 4.81
C ILE A 226 10.09 22.03 6.11
N LYS A 227 11.32 21.57 6.29
CA LYS A 227 11.71 20.79 7.47
C LYS A 227 11.36 21.55 8.76
N ASP A 228 10.79 20.83 9.72
CA ASP A 228 10.38 21.33 11.04
C ASP A 228 9.26 22.40 11.03
N LEU A 229 8.65 22.69 9.87
CA LEU A 229 7.52 23.63 9.74
C LEU A 229 6.28 22.95 9.14
N ASN A 230 5.41 22.44 10.02
CA ASN A 230 4.15 21.83 9.62
C ASN A 230 3.22 22.83 8.93
N GLY A 231 2.65 22.43 7.79
CA GLY A 231 1.78 23.28 6.99
C GLY A 231 2.52 24.20 6.00
N TYR A 232 3.85 24.14 5.95
CA TYR A 232 4.66 24.95 5.05
C TYR A 232 5.33 24.07 3.98
N SER A 233 5.26 24.51 2.72
CA SER A 233 5.93 23.84 1.60
C SER A 233 6.27 24.79 0.47
N VAL A 234 7.12 24.30 -0.44
CA VAL A 234 7.50 24.98 -1.67
C VAL A 234 7.23 24.05 -2.84
N GLU A 235 6.37 24.48 -3.77
CA GLU A 235 6.10 23.78 -5.02
C GLU A 235 6.79 24.48 -6.17
N PHE A 236 7.65 23.77 -6.91
CA PHE A 236 8.32 24.32 -8.08
C PHE A 236 7.46 24.16 -9.33
N HIS A 237 7.32 25.24 -10.09
CA HIS A 237 6.64 25.20 -11.39
C HIS A 237 7.67 25.00 -12.49
N LEU A 238 7.52 23.94 -13.27
CA LEU A 238 8.35 23.70 -14.45
C LEU A 238 7.79 24.46 -15.67
N ASP A 239 8.63 24.74 -16.65
CA ASP A 239 8.19 25.26 -17.95
C ASP A 239 7.34 24.22 -18.71
N GLY A 240 6.71 24.64 -19.79
CA GLY A 240 5.86 23.75 -20.61
C GLY A 240 6.58 22.55 -21.22
N SER A 241 7.92 22.49 -21.14
CA SER A 241 8.73 21.35 -21.58
C SER A 241 9.21 20.47 -20.41
N GLY A 242 8.93 20.85 -19.16
CA GLY A 242 9.43 20.19 -17.96
C GLY A 242 10.94 20.32 -17.75
N LYS A 243 11.63 21.17 -18.52
CA LYS A 243 13.11 21.22 -18.54
C LYS A 243 13.68 22.18 -17.51
N MET A 244 13.07 23.35 -17.35
CA MET A 244 13.54 24.38 -16.43
C MET A 244 12.43 24.82 -15.49
N THR A 245 12.80 25.24 -14.29
CA THR A 245 11.86 25.91 -13.39
C THR A 245 11.52 27.30 -13.91
N SER A 246 10.23 27.59 -14.04
CA SER A 246 9.67 28.89 -14.42
C SER A 246 9.37 29.76 -13.20
N GLY A 247 9.11 29.14 -12.05
CA GLY A 247 8.84 29.82 -10.78
C GLY A 247 8.61 28.83 -9.65
N LEU A 248 8.11 29.32 -8.52
CA LEU A 248 7.67 28.49 -7.41
C LEU A 248 6.47 29.10 -6.70
N SER A 249 5.76 28.28 -5.94
CA SER A 249 4.75 28.67 -4.96
C SER A 249 5.25 28.33 -3.56
N VAL A 250 5.19 29.28 -2.64
CA VAL A 250 5.34 29.04 -1.21
C VAL A 250 3.94 28.86 -0.63
N ILE A 251 3.67 27.67 -0.11
CA ILE A 251 2.39 27.28 0.47
C ILE A 251 2.52 27.38 1.99
N GLN A 252 1.63 28.14 2.61
CA GLN A 252 1.59 28.38 4.06
C GLN A 252 0.13 28.32 4.52
N PRO A 253 -0.13 28.13 5.83
CA PRO A 253 -1.51 28.08 6.35
C PRO A 253 -2.37 29.30 5.98
N GLU A 254 -1.75 30.47 5.84
CA GLU A 254 -2.42 31.74 5.54
C GLU A 254 -2.62 31.98 4.03
N GLY A 255 -2.00 31.18 3.16
CA GLY A 255 -2.19 31.27 1.71
C GLY A 255 -1.00 30.79 0.87
N VAL A 256 -1.17 30.92 -0.44
CA VAL A 256 -0.18 30.54 -1.45
C VAL A 256 0.44 31.79 -2.08
N PHE A 257 1.76 31.91 -2.01
CA PHE A 257 2.52 33.05 -2.51
C PHE A 257 3.43 32.63 -3.66
N LYS A 258 3.23 33.25 -4.82
CA LYS A 258 3.96 32.90 -6.04
C LYS A 258 5.23 33.72 -6.21
N ALA A 259 6.21 33.11 -6.85
CA ALA A 259 7.47 33.72 -7.25
C ALA A 259 7.85 33.29 -8.67
N THR A 260 8.48 34.21 -9.40
CA THR A 260 9.01 33.94 -10.75
C THR A 260 10.51 33.76 -10.68
N ARG A 261 11.07 32.84 -11.49
CA ARG A 261 12.51 32.65 -11.54
C ARG A 261 13.17 33.88 -12.17
N GLU A 262 14.20 34.41 -11.51
CA GLU A 262 15.03 35.46 -12.10
C GLU A 262 15.85 34.88 -13.26
N LYS A 263 16.01 35.68 -14.33
CA LYS A 263 16.77 35.30 -15.53
C LYS A 263 18.27 35.26 -15.27
#